data_AF-A0A7J4S4I8-F1
#
_entry.id   AF-A0A7J4S4I8-F1
#
_cell.length_a   1.000
_cell.length_b   1.000
_cell.length_c   1.000
_cell.angle_alpha   90.00
_cell.angle_beta   90.00
_cell.angle_gamma   90.00
#
_symmetry.space_group_name_H-M   'P 1'
#
loop_
_entity.id
_entity.type
_entity.pdbx_description
1 polymer ?
#
loop_
_entity_poly.entity_id
_entity_poly.type
_entity_poly.pdbx_seq_one_letter_code
_entity_poly.pdbx_strand_id
1 'polypeptide(L)'
;MVDLLTLVLALVAVAFGLGVGFYVGRAVTQRTLELGFRQREREARRDSVDRSRSTLSGQVLEKLAPHFPEFPYDPTDLRFLGTPVDYIVFDGLAEGDVQEIVFLEVKSGRSALTTRERRVRDAVEAGAVRWDVYRVPDEG
;
A
#
# COMPACT_ATOMS: atom_id res chain seq x y z
N MET A 1 24.44 62.68 37.76
CA MET A 1 22.97 62.73 37.68
C MET A 1 22.63 62.50 36.22
N VAL A 2 22.03 61.36 35.87
CA VAL A 2 21.65 61.07 34.48
C VAL A 2 20.51 62.01 34.13
N ASP A 3 20.62 62.75 33.04
CA ASP A 3 19.59 63.69 32.60
C ASP A 3 18.37 62.94 32.02
N LEU A 4 17.19 63.54 32.12
CA LEU A 4 15.94 62.93 31.65
C LEU A 4 15.99 62.58 30.15
N LEU A 5 16.73 63.35 29.35
CA LEU A 5 16.83 63.19 27.90
C LEU A 5 17.62 61.93 27.53
N THR A 6 18.73 61.62 28.23
CA THR A 6 19.46 60.36 28.04
C THR A 6 18.62 59.13 28.40
N LEU A 7 17.79 59.21 29.44
CA LEU A 7 16.90 58.11 29.83
C LEU A 7 15.80 57.86 28.79
N VAL A 8 15.21 58.91 28.23
CA VAL A 8 14.19 58.82 27.16
C VAL A 8 14.80 58.24 25.88
N LEU A 9 15.99 58.69 25.47
CA LEU A 9 16.67 58.18 24.27
C LEU A 9 17.01 56.68 24.40
N ALA A 10 17.48 56.25 25.57
CA ALA A 10 17.74 54.84 25.83
C ALA A 10 16.47 53.98 25.70
N LEU A 11 15.34 54.46 26.23
CA LEU A 11 14.07 53.76 26.17
C LEU A 11 13.53 53.66 24.74
N VAL A 12 13.67 54.74 23.95
CA VAL A 12 13.30 54.74 22.52
C VAL A 12 14.18 53.77 21.73
N ALA A 13 15.49 53.73 21.97
CA ALA A 13 16.40 52.81 21.30
C ALA A 13 16.07 51.34 21.60
N VAL A 14 15.74 51.02 22.85
CA VAL A 14 15.30 49.67 23.26
C VAL A 14 13.97 49.31 22.59
N ALA A 15 12.99 50.20 22.61
CA ALA A 15 11.69 49.98 21.97
C ALA A 15 11.83 49.77 20.46
N PHE A 16 12.70 50.55 19.80
CA PHE A 16 13.01 50.38 18.38
C PHE A 16 13.68 49.03 18.11
N GLY A 17 14.67 48.63 18.90
CA GLY A 17 15.33 47.33 18.78
C GLY A 17 14.36 46.15 18.94
N LEU A 18 13.46 46.22 19.92
CA LEU A 18 12.41 45.21 20.12
C LEU A 18 11.42 45.16 18.95
N GLY A 19 11.01 46.32 18.41
CA GLY A 19 10.12 46.42 17.26
C GLY A 19 10.74 45.81 16.00
N VAL A 20 12.01 46.14 15.72
CA VAL A 20 12.76 45.57 14.59
C VAL A 20 12.94 44.06 14.77
N GLY A 21 13.37 43.61 15.96
CA GLY A 21 13.54 42.19 16.26
C GLY A 21 12.25 41.38 16.10
N PHE A 22 11.12 41.92 16.58
CA PHE A 22 9.82 41.29 16.42
C PHE A 22 9.39 41.22 14.95
N TYR A 23 9.53 42.31 14.18
CA TYR A 23 9.15 42.35 12.77
C TYR A 23 9.98 41.36 11.92
N VAL A 24 11.30 41.36 12.11
CA VAL A 24 12.22 40.44 11.41
C VAL A 24 11.94 38.99 11.83
N GLY A 25 11.78 38.72 13.13
CA GLY A 25 11.48 37.39 13.64
C GLY A 25 10.18 36.82 13.05
N ARG A 26 9.13 37.64 12.94
CA ARG A 26 7.87 37.25 12.31
C ARG A 26 8.03 36.94 10.83
N ALA A 27 8.75 37.79 10.10
CA ALA A 27 8.98 37.63 8.67
C ALA A 27 9.78 36.35 8.33
N VAL A 28 10.79 36.02 9.15
CA VAL A 28 11.60 34.79 8.98
C VAL A 28 10.78 33.54 9.30
N THR A 29 10.03 33.55 10.41
CA THR A 29 9.25 32.39 10.87
C THR A 29 8.19 31.94 9.85
N GLN A 30 7.51 32.89 9.19
CA GLN A 30 6.49 32.57 8.18
C GLN A 30 7.07 31.80 6.99
N ARG A 31 8.26 32.18 6.51
CA ARG A 31 8.89 31.52 5.35
C ARG A 31 9.36 30.10 5.68
N THR A 32 9.92 29.89 6.87
CA THR A 32 10.40 28.56 7.27
C THR A 32 9.24 27.57 7.42
N LEU A 33 8.10 28.03 7.96
CA LEU A 33 6.89 27.21 8.11
C LEU A 33 6.29 26.83 6.76
N GLU A 34 6.17 27.78 5.82
CA GLU A 34 5.63 27.51 4.49
C GLU A 34 6.51 26.54 3.69
N LEU A 35 7.84 26.70 3.75
CA LEU A 35 8.78 25.80 3.08
C LEU A 35 8.70 24.39 3.66
N GLY A 36 8.69 24.27 4.99
CA GLY A 36 8.55 22.98 5.67
C GLY A 36 7.19 22.30 5.45
N PHE A 37 6.12 23.08 5.26
CA PHE A 37 4.81 22.54 4.91
C PHE A 37 4.78 22.01 3.47
N ARG A 38 5.23 22.82 2.49
CA ARG A 38 5.29 22.41 1.08
C ARG A 38 6.19 21.20 0.85
N GLN A 39 7.28 21.09 1.61
CA GLN A 39 8.17 19.93 1.50
C GLN A 39 7.50 18.65 2.00
N ARG A 40 6.84 18.70 3.17
CA ARG A 40 6.06 17.57 3.71
C ARG A 40 4.90 17.17 2.78
N GLU A 41 4.22 18.15 2.18
CA GLU A 41 3.15 17.88 1.22
C GLU A 41 3.68 17.19 -0.04
N ARG A 42 4.84 17.62 -0.56
CA ARG A 42 5.51 16.97 -1.70
C ARG A 42 5.97 15.55 -1.37
N GLU A 43 6.54 15.34 -0.19
CA GLU A 43 6.98 14.02 0.29
C GLU A 43 5.78 13.08 0.46
N ALA A 44 4.71 13.52 1.12
CA ALA A 44 3.47 12.74 1.26
C ALA A 44 2.83 12.40 -0.09
N ARG A 45 2.86 13.33 -1.05
CA ARG A 45 2.34 13.10 -2.41
C ARG A 45 3.20 12.09 -3.18
N ARG A 46 4.52 12.18 -3.09
CA ARG A 46 5.45 11.23 -3.72
C ARG A 46 5.26 9.83 -3.14
N ASP A 47 5.28 9.72 -1.82
CA ASP A 47 5.08 8.46 -1.11
C ASP A 47 3.72 7.81 -1.45
N SER A 48 2.65 8.61 -1.56
CA SER A 48 1.34 8.10 -1.99
C SER A 48 1.35 7.58 -3.44
N VAL A 49 2.06 8.25 -4.35
CA VAL A 49 2.21 7.81 -5.75
C VAL A 49 3.07 6.56 -5.85
N ASP A 50 4.15 6.48 -5.10
CA ASP A 50 5.07 5.34 -5.12
C ASP A 50 4.44 4.09 -4.49
N ARG A 51 3.69 4.25 -3.39
CA ARG A 51 2.87 3.17 -2.81
C ARG A 51 1.76 2.72 -3.76
N SER A 52 1.07 3.64 -4.41
CA SER A 52 0.04 3.30 -5.39
C SER A 52 0.62 2.54 -6.58
N ARG A 53 1.75 3.00 -7.14
CA ARG A 53 2.44 2.33 -8.25
C ARG A 53 2.91 0.92 -7.88
N SER A 54 3.58 0.76 -6.74
CA SER A 54 4.05 -0.55 -6.28
C SER A 54 2.89 -1.53 -6.02
N THR A 55 1.79 -1.04 -5.44
CA THR A 55 0.59 -1.86 -5.21
C THR A 55 -0.08 -2.27 -6.52
N LEU A 56 -0.29 -1.33 -7.45
CA LEU A 56 -0.92 -1.60 -8.74
C LEU A 56 -0.06 -2.52 -9.61
N SER A 57 1.26 -2.31 -9.65
CA SER A 57 2.18 -3.21 -10.35
C SER A 57 2.15 -4.62 -9.77
N GLY A 58 2.08 -4.76 -8.44
CA GLY A 58 1.93 -6.07 -7.80
C GLY A 58 0.66 -6.79 -8.21
N GLN A 59 -0.49 -6.11 -8.18
CA GLN A 59 -1.78 -6.66 -8.60
C GLN A 59 -1.82 -7.04 -10.08
N VAL A 60 -1.14 -6.30 -10.95
CA VAL A 60 -1.02 -6.63 -12.37
C VAL A 60 -0.13 -7.85 -12.57
N LEU A 61 1.01 -7.92 -11.89
CA LEU A 61 1.91 -9.08 -11.93
C LEU A 61 1.21 -10.35 -11.43
N GLU A 62 0.38 -10.24 -10.39
CA GLU A 62 -0.41 -11.36 -9.85
C GLU A 62 -1.38 -11.93 -10.90
N LYS A 63 -2.05 -11.07 -11.67
CA LYS A 63 -2.94 -11.50 -12.76
C LYS A 63 -2.22 -12.00 -13.99
N LEU A 64 -0.99 -11.54 -14.23
CA LEU A 64 -0.16 -11.96 -15.36
C LEU A 64 0.69 -13.18 -15.05
N ALA A 65 0.64 -13.71 -13.81
CA ALA A 65 1.48 -14.81 -13.39
C ALA A 65 1.44 -16.03 -14.32
N PRO A 66 0.27 -16.47 -14.84
CA PRO A 66 0.18 -17.59 -15.78
C PRO A 66 0.88 -17.37 -17.13
N HIS A 67 1.35 -16.16 -17.43
CA HIS A 67 2.04 -15.82 -18.67
C HIS A 67 3.55 -15.65 -18.50
N PHE A 68 4.10 -15.82 -17.30
CA PHE A 68 5.55 -15.78 -17.09
C PHE A 68 6.22 -17.09 -17.50
N PRO A 69 7.45 -17.04 -18.07
CA PRO A 69 8.17 -18.24 -18.52
C PRO A 69 8.42 -19.31 -17.46
N GLU A 70 8.41 -18.92 -16.18
CA GLU A 70 8.71 -19.79 -15.03
C GLU A 70 7.43 -20.22 -14.27
N PHE A 71 6.24 -19.98 -14.82
CA PHE A 71 5.00 -20.39 -14.16
C PHE A 71 4.90 -21.92 -14.16
N PRO A 72 4.69 -22.57 -13.00
CA PRO A 72 4.91 -24.01 -12.87
C PRO A 72 3.76 -24.89 -13.39
N TYR A 73 2.64 -24.31 -13.82
CA TYR A 73 1.44 -25.04 -14.23
C TYR A 73 1.02 -24.70 -15.66
N ASP A 74 0.31 -25.61 -16.33
CA ASP A 74 -0.28 -25.34 -17.64
C ASP A 74 -1.42 -24.30 -17.51
N PRO A 75 -1.37 -23.16 -18.23
CA PRO A 75 -2.43 -22.14 -18.19
C PRO A 75 -3.84 -22.65 -18.53
N THR A 76 -3.98 -23.76 -19.26
CA THR A 76 -5.27 -24.36 -19.64
C THR A 76 -5.93 -25.14 -18.49
N ASP A 77 -5.14 -25.57 -17.51
CA ASP A 77 -5.58 -26.27 -16.30
C ASP A 77 -5.99 -25.32 -15.16
N LEU A 78 -5.80 -24.02 -15.36
CA LEU A 78 -6.15 -23.00 -14.38
C LEU A 78 -7.62 -22.59 -14.49
N ARG A 79 -8.27 -22.44 -13.33
CA ARG A 79 -9.57 -21.77 -13.18
C ARG A 79 -9.45 -20.65 -12.17
N PHE A 80 -9.72 -19.43 -12.63
CA PHE A 80 -9.71 -18.25 -11.79
C PHE A 80 -10.92 -18.22 -10.85
N LEU A 81 -10.69 -17.89 -9.58
CA LEU A 81 -11.71 -17.67 -8.54
C LEU A 81 -11.62 -16.26 -7.94
N GLY A 82 -10.41 -15.79 -7.60
CA GLY A 82 -10.15 -14.53 -6.89
C GLY A 82 -10.08 -14.67 -5.37
N THR A 83 -10.08 -13.57 -4.62
CA THR A 83 -9.83 -13.61 -3.17
C THR A 83 -10.86 -14.44 -2.39
N PRO A 84 -10.43 -15.36 -1.49
CA PRO A 84 -9.09 -15.52 -0.90
C PRO A 84 -8.18 -16.60 -1.53
N VAL A 85 -8.50 -17.11 -2.72
CA VAL A 85 -7.66 -18.06 -3.47
C VAL A 85 -7.77 -17.72 -4.95
N ASP A 86 -6.74 -17.12 -5.54
CA ASP A 86 -6.81 -16.63 -6.93
C ASP A 86 -7.19 -17.69 -7.97
N TYR A 87 -6.62 -18.90 -7.89
CA TYR A 87 -6.85 -19.99 -8.86
C TYR A 87 -7.04 -21.35 -8.20
N ILE A 88 -7.81 -22.21 -8.88
CA ILE A 88 -7.70 -23.67 -8.74
C ILE A 88 -6.97 -24.20 -9.96
N VAL A 89 -5.92 -24.98 -9.73
CA VAL A 89 -5.22 -25.72 -10.78
C VAL A 89 -5.69 -27.17 -10.74
N PHE A 90 -6.16 -27.69 -11.87
CA PHE A 90 -6.47 -29.10 -12.05
C PHE A 90 -5.31 -29.74 -12.82
N ASP A 91 -4.19 -29.96 -12.15
CA ASP A 91 -2.93 -30.35 -12.80
C ASP A 91 -3.08 -31.67 -13.58
N GLY A 92 -2.86 -31.64 -14.89
CA GLY A 92 -3.04 -32.77 -15.80
C GLY A 92 -4.42 -32.86 -16.45
N LEU A 93 -5.34 -31.93 -16.18
CA LEU A 93 -6.69 -31.95 -16.74
C LEU A 93 -6.68 -31.86 -18.28
N ALA A 94 -5.83 -31.03 -18.86
CA ALA A 94 -5.66 -30.89 -20.30
C ALA A 94 -5.18 -32.19 -20.96
N GLU A 95 -4.43 -33.00 -20.22
CA GLU A 95 -3.93 -34.32 -20.64
C GLU A 95 -4.96 -35.44 -20.41
N GLY A 96 -6.05 -35.14 -19.68
CA GLY A 96 -7.17 -36.04 -19.43
C GLY A 96 -7.09 -36.82 -18.12
N ASP A 97 -6.06 -36.61 -17.29
CA ASP A 97 -5.90 -37.26 -15.99
C ASP A 97 -5.41 -36.26 -14.94
N VAL A 98 -6.29 -35.94 -13.98
CA VAL A 98 -6.00 -34.96 -12.92
C VAL A 98 -5.19 -35.62 -11.82
N GLN A 99 -3.94 -35.19 -11.69
CA GLN A 99 -2.98 -35.74 -10.73
C GLN A 99 -3.09 -35.04 -9.38
N GLU A 100 -3.29 -33.72 -9.40
CA GLU A 100 -3.39 -32.88 -8.21
C GLU A 100 -4.40 -31.74 -8.42
N ILE A 101 -5.08 -31.34 -7.35
CA ILE A 101 -5.88 -30.11 -7.31
C ILE A 101 -5.16 -29.11 -6.40
N VAL A 102 -4.65 -28.02 -6.97
CA VAL A 102 -3.89 -27.00 -6.24
C VAL A 102 -4.75 -25.76 -6.01
N PHE A 103 -4.84 -25.33 -4.75
CA PHE A 103 -5.38 -24.03 -4.38
C PHE A 103 -4.25 -23.01 -4.43
N LEU A 104 -4.23 -22.17 -5.47
CA LEU A 104 -3.12 -21.29 -5.78
C LEU A 104 -3.50 -19.83 -5.50
N GLU A 105 -2.78 -19.21 -4.57
CA GLU A 105 -2.79 -17.76 -4.35
C GLU A 105 -1.51 -17.18 -4.95
N VAL A 106 -1.63 -16.16 -5.80
CA VAL A 106 -0.47 -15.54 -6.43
C VAL A 106 -0.04 -14.33 -5.60
N LYS A 107 1.25 -14.23 -5.29
CA LYS A 107 1.82 -13.08 -4.59
C LYS A 107 2.97 -12.47 -5.38
N SER A 108 3.02 -11.15 -5.41
CA SER A 108 4.12 -10.39 -6.00
C SER A 108 5.12 -9.88 -4.95
N GLY A 109 6.41 -9.93 -5.27
CA GLY A 109 7.48 -9.31 -4.47
C GLY A 109 7.58 -9.84 -3.03
N ARG A 110 7.34 -8.97 -2.04
CA ARG A 110 7.39 -9.29 -0.60
C ARG A 110 6.00 -9.42 0.03
N SER A 111 4.96 -9.57 -0.79
CA SER A 111 3.59 -9.70 -0.32
C SER A 111 3.41 -11.02 0.44
N ALA A 112 2.77 -10.96 1.60
CA ALA A 112 2.47 -12.11 2.44
C ALA A 112 0.98 -12.44 2.36
N LEU A 113 0.61 -13.68 2.71
CA LEU A 113 -0.79 -14.07 2.80
C LEU A 113 -1.57 -13.17 3.77
N THR A 114 -2.81 -12.84 3.45
CA THR A 114 -3.75 -12.21 4.38
C THR A 114 -4.24 -13.21 5.42
N THR A 115 -4.89 -12.73 6.48
CA THR A 115 -5.48 -13.62 7.50
C THR A 115 -6.58 -14.50 6.90
N ARG A 116 -7.30 -14.04 5.87
CA ARG A 116 -8.34 -14.83 5.19
C ARG A 116 -7.72 -15.92 4.33
N GLU A 117 -6.69 -15.59 3.54
CA GLU A 117 -5.92 -16.57 2.76
C GLU A 117 -5.28 -17.64 3.63
N ARG A 118 -4.62 -17.24 4.74
CA ARG A 118 -4.03 -18.19 5.70
C ARG A 118 -5.04 -19.22 6.21
N ARG A 119 -6.25 -18.77 6.58
CA ARG A 119 -7.29 -19.69 7.07
C ARG A 119 -7.72 -20.70 6.01
N VAL A 120 -7.73 -20.31 4.73
CA VAL A 120 -8.05 -21.24 3.64
C VAL A 120 -6.91 -22.22 3.42
N ARG A 121 -5.66 -21.74 3.37
CA ARG A 121 -4.47 -22.60 3.32
C ARG A 121 -4.49 -23.62 4.46
N ASP A 122 -4.69 -23.18 5.70
CA ASP A 122 -4.70 -24.06 6.87
C ASP A 122 -5.81 -25.13 6.78
N ALA A 123 -6.97 -24.79 6.22
CA ALA A 123 -8.04 -25.77 5.97
C ALA A 123 -7.66 -26.79 4.89
N VAL A 124 -7.02 -26.35 3.80
CA VAL A 124 -6.53 -27.24 2.74
C VAL A 124 -5.43 -28.15 3.26
N GLU A 125 -4.43 -27.61 3.99
CA GLU A 125 -3.34 -28.38 4.61
C GLU A 125 -3.86 -29.39 5.64
N ALA A 126 -4.95 -29.07 6.34
CA ALA A 126 -5.63 -29.99 7.25
C ALA A 126 -6.49 -31.05 6.54
N GLY A 127 -6.56 -31.05 5.21
CA GLY A 127 -7.39 -31.98 4.43
C GLY A 127 -8.89 -31.72 4.54
N ALA A 128 -9.31 -30.53 5.00
CA ALA A 128 -10.71 -30.15 5.13
C ALA A 128 -11.34 -29.77 3.76
N VAL A 129 -11.12 -30.60 2.75
CA VAL A 129 -11.59 -30.44 1.38
C VAL A 129 -12.47 -31.65 1.04
N ARG A 130 -13.63 -31.40 0.41
CA ARG A 130 -14.60 -32.45 0.08
C ARG A 130 -15.19 -32.21 -1.30
N TRP A 131 -15.36 -33.29 -2.05
CA TRP A 131 -16.17 -33.30 -3.27
C TRP A 131 -17.66 -33.41 -2.92
N ASP A 132 -18.49 -32.57 -3.54
CA ASP A 132 -19.94 -32.62 -3.37
C ASP A 132 -20.64 -32.31 -4.69
N VAL A 133 -21.83 -32.88 -4.86
CA VAL A 133 -22.68 -32.65 -6.04
C VAL A 133 -24.06 -32.21 -5.56
N TYR A 134 -24.29 -30.89 -5.57
CA TYR A 134 -25.62 -30.34 -5.36
C TYR A 134 -26.36 -30.29 -6.70
N ARG A 135 -27.54 -30.92 -6.75
CA ARG A 135 -28.43 -30.86 -7.93
C ARG A 135 -29.50 -29.82 -7.67
N VAL A 136 -29.60 -28.84 -8.56
CA VAL A 136 -30.67 -27.85 -8.52
C VAL A 136 -32.00 -28.59 -8.83
N PRO A 137 -33.10 -28.32 -8.12
CA PRO A 137 -34.40 -28.89 -8.46
C PRO A 137 -34.83 -28.49 -9.87
N ASP A 138 -35.38 -29.43 -10.65
CA ASP A 138 -35.98 -29.12 -11.94
C ASP A 138 -37.28 -28.31 -11.71
N GLU A 139 -37.35 -27.10 -12.28
CA GLU A 139 -38.63 -26.40 -12.47
C GLU A 139 -39.33 -27.04 -13.66
N GLY A 140 -40.23 -27.98 -13.39
CA GLY A 140 -41.05 -28.68 -14.40
C GLY A 140 -42.02 -27.77 -15.13
#